data_AF-A0A7D8YDA5-F1
#
_entry.id   AF-A0A7D8YDA5-F1
#
_cell.length_a   1.000
_cell.length_b   1.000
_cell.length_c   1.000
_cell.angle_alpha   90.00
_cell.angle_beta   90.00
_cell.angle_gamma   90.00
#
_symmetry.space_group_name_H-M   'P 1'
#
loop_
_entity.id
_entity.type
_entity.pdbx_description
1 polymer ?
#
loop_
_entity_poly.entity_id
_entity_poly.type
_entity_poly.pdbx_seq_one_letter_code
_entity_poly.pdbx_strand_id
1 'polypeptide(L)'
;MMVLLYERDDDSVFRESVLPLFKSESPESVVFDPDAPPEIEAGATVVAYMSDALLARLLPIASERKWRVGLLPHPKMPQGRLGIGVAAKLEDAASDILSAEAESQVDLLYCNGEAVLNSVVIGDPFAEAPGASGGGTVPDRVIGIFKLLGKLRAARPQRFKISTAKDKQLETLALGIVAVEHGRSALLSRRLLEDSSVNDGMLHALIYAPRSVLAMLRFQFGGMFMPRPREGRSLPPFVGHIKTESLKVTAARAVGYSIDGRSRSESEIELTVAKRAIWLVLGRHIETEETTQESKEVFRVSGLPTGDVLGEMKDRPLPWINHASPSEFKDLFQILRDNGRTSESYIILTVLSTLLATFGLFADSAPVIIGAMILAPLMSPIVAMGMGVLRRGEQVLLKESVKAFVIGVGLVLLCSILVAWLTPLRTVNDQITARLNPTLLDMGVAVFSGIAGAYAHARAEVARSLAGVAIAVALVPPLSVAGIGIGWWDWHVFSAAGLLFITNFAGMVLAAAGTFLALGYSPFTYSKRGLAASIATFIAVTLLLVPGFVRMVDEHRIIRQIDGYKWEGVELRDVRLRSGRPVHVSATVVAGGPVSAEQIETIKAELEDVIRRPIRFEATSAIFR
;
A
#
# COMPACT_ATOMS: atom_id res chain seq x y z
N MET A 1 -52.09 14.79 -20.62
CA MET A 1 -51.90 16.25 -20.71
C MET A 1 -50.44 16.55 -20.41
N MET A 2 -49.76 17.29 -21.30
CA MET A 2 -48.36 17.67 -21.13
C MET A 2 -48.26 19.17 -20.86
N VAL A 3 -47.52 19.55 -19.82
CA VAL A 3 -47.27 20.94 -19.43
C VAL A 3 -45.76 21.20 -19.44
N LEU A 4 -45.34 22.25 -20.15
CA LEU A 4 -43.96 22.72 -20.15
C LEU A 4 -43.80 23.85 -19.14
N LEU A 5 -42.92 23.65 -18.17
CA LEU A 5 -42.52 24.65 -17.19
C LEU A 5 -41.17 25.26 -17.56
N TYR A 6 -41.10 26.58 -17.57
CA TYR A 6 -39.88 27.31 -17.89
C TYR A 6 -39.67 28.53 -16.99
N GLU A 7 -38.43 28.98 -16.90
CA GLU A 7 -38.03 30.16 -16.14
C GLU A 7 -38.35 31.45 -16.93
N ARG A 8 -38.86 32.49 -16.27
CA ARG A 8 -39.31 33.73 -16.93
C ARG A 8 -38.22 34.38 -17.79
N ASP A 9 -36.98 34.32 -17.31
CA ASP A 9 -35.81 34.92 -17.97
C ASP A 9 -35.45 34.21 -19.28
N ASP A 10 -35.96 32.99 -19.51
CA ASP A 10 -35.65 32.16 -20.67
C ASP A 10 -36.78 32.12 -21.71
N ASP A 11 -37.79 33.00 -21.63
CA ASP A 11 -38.98 32.98 -22.51
C ASP A 11 -38.64 32.98 -24.02
N SER A 12 -37.63 33.76 -24.44
CA SER A 12 -37.18 33.81 -25.84
C SER A 12 -36.59 32.47 -26.29
N VAL A 13 -35.64 31.94 -25.51
CA VAL A 13 -34.96 30.66 -25.79
C VAL A 13 -35.95 29.51 -25.76
N PHE A 14 -36.88 29.53 -24.81
CA PHE A 14 -37.92 28.52 -24.67
C PHE A 14 -38.81 28.47 -25.93
N ARG A 15 -39.31 29.62 -26.40
CA ARG A 15 -40.18 29.67 -27.60
C ARG A 15 -39.45 29.29 -28.88
N GLU A 16 -38.19 29.68 -29.02
CA GLU A 16 -37.41 29.44 -30.24
C GLU A 16 -36.84 28.02 -30.34
N SER A 17 -36.42 27.44 -29.21
CA SER A 17 -35.62 26.20 -29.20
C SER A 17 -36.27 25.04 -28.45
N VAL A 18 -37.08 25.29 -27.42
CA VAL A 18 -37.65 24.22 -26.58
C VAL A 18 -39.05 23.82 -27.04
N LEU A 19 -39.96 24.79 -27.16
CA LEU A 19 -41.36 24.58 -27.54
C LEU A 19 -41.50 23.84 -28.90
N PRO A 20 -40.67 24.09 -29.93
CA PRO A 20 -40.75 23.36 -31.20
C PRO A 20 -40.53 21.85 -31.09
N LEU A 21 -39.79 21.39 -30.08
CA LEU A 21 -39.46 19.97 -29.88
C LEU A 21 -40.68 19.14 -29.45
N PHE A 22 -41.70 19.78 -28.88
CA PHE A 22 -42.89 19.13 -28.32
C PHE A 22 -44.18 19.45 -29.12
N LYS A 23 -44.06 20.02 -30.33
CA LYS A 23 -45.22 20.44 -31.14
C LYS A 23 -46.24 19.33 -31.40
N SER A 24 -45.82 18.07 -31.48
CA SER A 24 -46.70 16.92 -31.70
C SER A 24 -47.70 16.71 -30.56
N GLU A 25 -47.32 17.06 -29.33
CA GLU A 25 -48.11 16.85 -28.11
C GLU A 25 -49.01 18.05 -27.76
N SER A 26 -48.89 19.17 -28.49
CA SER A 26 -49.59 20.43 -28.21
C SER A 26 -49.60 20.83 -26.71
N PRO A 27 -48.43 20.95 -26.07
CA PRO A 27 -48.33 21.16 -24.63
C PRO A 27 -48.80 22.55 -24.20
N GLU A 28 -49.34 22.65 -22.98
CA GLU A 28 -49.55 23.94 -22.32
C GLU A 28 -48.20 24.47 -21.80
N SER A 29 -47.88 25.75 -22.00
CA SER A 29 -46.63 26.34 -21.51
C SER A 29 -46.89 27.33 -20.38
N VAL A 30 -46.26 27.13 -19.23
CA VAL A 30 -46.45 27.97 -18.03
C VAL A 30 -45.11 28.41 -17.46
N VAL A 31 -45.01 29.71 -17.14
CA VAL A 31 -43.86 30.24 -16.40
C VAL A 31 -43.93 29.71 -14.98
N PHE A 32 -42.87 29.03 -14.53
CA PHE A 32 -42.84 28.45 -13.19
C PHE A 32 -42.54 29.53 -12.13
N ASP A 33 -43.44 29.66 -11.16
CA ASP A 33 -43.25 30.44 -9.95
C ASP A 33 -43.29 29.49 -8.74
N PRO A 34 -42.19 29.32 -7.99
CA PRO A 34 -42.16 28.43 -6.84
C PRO A 34 -43.04 28.91 -5.68
N ASP A 35 -43.32 30.21 -5.60
CA ASP A 35 -44.16 30.78 -4.53
C ASP A 35 -45.66 30.76 -4.90
N ALA A 36 -45.98 30.57 -6.18
CA ALA A 36 -47.33 30.39 -6.70
C ALA A 36 -47.38 29.26 -7.76
N PRO A 37 -47.20 27.99 -7.35
CA PRO A 37 -47.06 26.88 -8.29
C PRO A 37 -48.34 26.62 -9.09
N PRO A 38 -48.23 26.35 -10.41
CA PRO A 38 -49.38 26.21 -11.29
C PRO A 38 -50.24 25.01 -10.93
N GLU A 39 -51.57 25.18 -11.00
CA GLU A 39 -52.53 24.10 -10.77
C GLU A 39 -52.51 23.14 -11.97
N ILE A 40 -51.82 22.00 -11.79
CA ILE A 40 -51.70 20.94 -12.78
C ILE A 40 -52.22 19.65 -12.15
N GLU A 41 -53.04 18.91 -12.88
CA GLU A 41 -53.64 17.66 -12.42
C GLU A 41 -52.60 16.60 -12.04
N ALA A 42 -52.94 15.78 -11.03
CA ALA A 42 -52.10 14.65 -10.63
C ALA A 42 -51.95 13.65 -11.79
N GLY A 43 -50.72 13.18 -12.01
CA GLY A 43 -50.40 12.28 -13.13
C GLY A 43 -50.22 12.97 -14.48
N ALA A 44 -50.28 14.30 -14.58
CA ALA A 44 -49.88 15.01 -15.78
C ALA A 44 -48.37 14.95 -16.00
N THR A 45 -47.94 15.01 -17.27
CA THR A 45 -46.52 15.06 -17.65
C THR A 45 -46.05 16.51 -17.63
N VAL A 46 -45.13 16.81 -16.72
CA VAL A 46 -44.52 18.12 -16.52
C VAL A 46 -43.09 18.09 -17.05
N VAL A 47 -42.82 18.84 -18.11
CA VAL A 47 -41.48 18.95 -18.69
C VAL A 47 -40.85 20.26 -18.24
N ALA A 48 -39.70 20.21 -17.59
CA ALA A 48 -39.05 21.37 -16.98
C ALA A 48 -37.79 21.80 -17.74
N TYR A 49 -37.72 23.08 -18.10
CA TYR A 49 -36.53 23.76 -18.62
C TYR A 49 -36.18 24.95 -17.70
N MET A 50 -35.30 24.73 -16.73
CA MET A 50 -35.00 25.73 -15.69
C MET A 50 -33.64 25.50 -15.02
N SER A 51 -33.18 26.47 -14.22
CA SER A 51 -31.95 26.37 -13.42
C SER A 51 -32.03 25.33 -12.27
N ASP A 52 -30.87 24.88 -11.77
CA ASP A 52 -30.78 23.98 -10.59
C ASP A 52 -31.51 24.56 -9.37
N ALA A 53 -31.50 25.89 -9.22
CA ALA A 53 -32.14 26.57 -8.09
C ALA A 53 -33.67 26.41 -8.10
N LEU A 54 -34.30 26.56 -9.27
CA LEU A 54 -35.75 26.33 -9.42
C LEU A 54 -36.08 24.85 -9.42
N LEU A 55 -35.24 24.01 -10.04
CA LEU A 55 -35.43 22.57 -10.06
C LEU A 55 -35.50 21.98 -8.64
N ALA A 56 -34.62 22.42 -7.74
CA ALA A 56 -34.65 22.00 -6.33
C ALA A 56 -35.95 22.38 -5.60
N ARG A 57 -36.70 23.37 -6.10
CA ARG A 57 -38.03 23.78 -5.57
C ARG A 57 -39.16 23.05 -6.29
N LEU A 58 -39.00 22.75 -7.58
CA LEU A 58 -39.98 22.02 -8.38
C LEU A 58 -40.14 20.57 -7.92
N LEU A 59 -39.04 19.85 -7.66
CA LEU A 59 -39.12 18.40 -7.36
C LEU A 59 -39.99 18.08 -6.13
N PRO A 60 -39.87 18.79 -4.98
CA PRO A 60 -40.78 18.58 -3.85
C PRO A 60 -42.25 18.83 -4.20
N ILE A 61 -42.54 19.89 -4.95
CA ILE A 61 -43.92 20.24 -5.38
C ILE A 61 -44.46 19.15 -6.32
N ALA A 62 -43.66 18.72 -7.27
CA ALA A 62 -44.00 17.66 -8.22
C ALA A 62 -44.24 16.32 -7.51
N SER A 63 -43.44 16.01 -6.48
CA SER A 63 -43.63 14.82 -5.63
C SER A 63 -44.96 14.89 -4.88
N GLU A 64 -45.25 16.01 -4.20
CA GLU A 64 -46.49 16.20 -3.44
C GLU A 64 -47.74 16.12 -4.34
N ARG A 65 -47.67 16.77 -5.52
CA ARG A 65 -48.77 16.80 -6.50
C ARG A 65 -48.80 15.57 -7.43
N LYS A 66 -47.87 14.62 -7.24
CA LYS A 66 -47.76 13.38 -8.03
C LYS A 66 -47.68 13.63 -9.54
N TRP A 67 -46.89 14.61 -9.94
CA TRP A 67 -46.58 14.89 -11.34
C TRP A 67 -45.57 13.89 -11.89
N ARG A 68 -45.61 13.70 -13.21
CA ARG A 68 -44.62 12.92 -13.96
C ARG A 68 -43.63 13.89 -14.57
N VAL A 69 -42.38 13.87 -14.14
CA VAL A 69 -41.43 14.93 -14.48
C VAL A 69 -40.44 14.48 -15.55
N GLY A 70 -40.34 15.26 -16.62
CA GLY A 70 -39.26 15.19 -17.61
C GLY A 70 -38.35 16.41 -17.49
N LEU A 71 -37.03 16.25 -17.59
CA LEU A 71 -36.08 17.35 -17.43
C LEU A 71 -35.31 17.60 -18.72
N LEU A 72 -35.19 18.87 -19.09
CA LEU A 72 -34.40 19.33 -20.24
C LEU A 72 -33.08 19.97 -19.76
N PRO A 73 -31.97 19.84 -20.52
CA PRO A 73 -30.70 20.43 -20.13
C PRO A 73 -30.77 21.95 -20.21
N HIS A 74 -30.44 22.61 -19.11
CA HIS A 74 -30.38 24.06 -19.02
C HIS A 74 -28.94 24.52 -18.70
N PRO A 75 -28.45 25.66 -19.24
CA PRO A 75 -27.08 26.14 -18.98
C PRO A 75 -26.75 26.34 -17.49
N LYS A 76 -27.76 26.69 -16.69
CA LYS A 76 -27.68 26.84 -15.23
C LYS A 76 -28.17 25.61 -14.44
N MET A 77 -28.21 24.43 -15.07
CA MET A 77 -28.59 23.14 -14.43
C MET A 77 -27.48 22.07 -14.52
N PRO A 78 -26.21 22.37 -14.17
CA PRO A 78 -25.14 21.38 -14.21
C PRO A 78 -25.34 20.23 -13.21
N GLN A 79 -25.95 20.48 -12.05
CA GLN A 79 -26.09 19.49 -10.96
C GLN A 79 -27.22 18.52 -11.25
N GLY A 80 -28.42 19.02 -11.60
CA GLY A 80 -29.53 18.19 -12.03
C GLY A 80 -29.16 17.32 -13.25
N ARG A 81 -28.39 17.86 -14.20
CA ARG A 81 -27.94 17.10 -15.37
C ARG A 81 -27.01 15.94 -14.99
N LEU A 82 -26.08 16.16 -14.06
CA LEU A 82 -25.12 15.13 -13.63
C LEU A 82 -25.76 14.10 -12.70
N GLY A 83 -26.60 14.53 -11.77
CA GLY A 83 -27.31 13.64 -10.85
C GLY A 83 -28.33 12.77 -11.59
N ILE A 84 -29.26 13.39 -12.30
CA ILE A 84 -30.39 12.70 -12.94
C ILE A 84 -30.01 12.13 -14.32
N GLY A 85 -28.80 12.43 -14.81
CA GLY A 85 -28.26 11.84 -16.04
C GLY A 85 -28.87 12.40 -17.32
N VAL A 86 -29.46 13.60 -17.28
CA VAL A 86 -30.06 14.27 -18.43
C VAL A 86 -29.03 14.46 -19.55
N ALA A 87 -29.42 14.19 -20.80
CA ALA A 87 -28.55 14.37 -21.95
C ALA A 87 -28.10 15.84 -22.08
N ALA A 88 -26.88 16.07 -22.58
CA ALA A 88 -26.35 17.43 -22.71
C ALA A 88 -26.99 18.25 -23.84
N LYS A 89 -27.55 17.58 -24.85
CA LYS A 89 -28.24 18.21 -25.98
C LYS A 89 -29.74 18.21 -25.74
N LEU A 90 -30.39 19.31 -26.12
CA LEU A 90 -31.83 19.52 -25.93
C LEU A 90 -32.66 18.48 -26.68
N GLU A 91 -32.29 18.17 -27.91
CA GLU A 91 -33.00 17.23 -28.78
C GLU A 91 -32.92 15.80 -28.26
N ASP A 92 -31.76 15.43 -27.72
CA ASP A 92 -31.55 14.12 -27.10
C ASP A 92 -32.42 13.96 -25.84
N ALA A 93 -32.46 14.98 -24.97
CA ALA A 93 -33.27 14.95 -23.77
C ALA A 93 -34.78 14.97 -24.07
N ALA A 94 -35.21 15.75 -25.07
CA ALA A 94 -36.60 15.76 -25.52
C ALA A 94 -37.01 14.39 -26.10
N SER A 95 -36.12 13.76 -26.87
CA SER A 95 -36.33 12.40 -27.38
C SER A 95 -36.47 11.40 -26.23
N ASP A 96 -35.62 11.48 -25.19
CA ASP A 96 -35.69 10.60 -24.02
C ASP A 96 -37.06 10.74 -23.31
N ILE A 97 -37.59 11.96 -23.22
CA ILE A 97 -38.92 12.25 -22.62
C ILE A 97 -40.07 11.70 -23.48
N LEU A 98 -40.04 11.94 -24.79
CA LEU A 98 -41.12 11.54 -25.70
C LEU A 98 -41.18 10.03 -25.94
N SER A 99 -40.04 9.34 -25.83
CA SER A 99 -39.92 7.90 -26.07
C SER A 99 -39.98 7.06 -24.79
N ALA A 100 -40.18 7.67 -23.62
CA ALA A 100 -40.22 6.96 -22.35
C ALA A 100 -41.46 6.04 -22.28
N GLU A 101 -41.27 4.74 -22.53
CA GLU A 101 -42.33 3.71 -22.44
C GLU A 101 -42.69 3.35 -20.98
N ALA A 102 -41.74 3.52 -20.04
CA ALA A 102 -41.93 3.21 -18.63
C ALA A 102 -41.30 4.31 -17.74
N GLU A 103 -42.12 4.90 -16.88
CA GLU A 103 -41.69 5.88 -15.88
C GLU A 103 -41.14 5.15 -14.66
N SER A 104 -40.02 5.63 -14.12
CA SER A 104 -39.45 5.08 -12.90
C SER A 104 -39.81 5.96 -11.71
N GLN A 105 -40.30 5.34 -10.63
CA GLN A 105 -40.32 6.00 -9.34
C GLN A 105 -38.90 6.06 -8.78
N VAL A 106 -38.42 7.26 -8.52
CA VAL A 106 -37.08 7.51 -7.98
C VAL A 106 -37.17 8.10 -6.59
N ASP A 107 -36.12 7.89 -5.83
CA ASP A 107 -35.99 8.46 -4.51
C ASP A 107 -35.61 9.94 -4.58
N LEU A 108 -35.96 10.69 -3.54
CA LEU A 108 -35.51 12.08 -3.36
C LEU A 108 -34.70 12.19 -2.09
N LEU A 109 -33.45 12.63 -2.23
CA LEU A 109 -32.58 12.97 -1.11
C LEU A 109 -32.85 14.40 -0.65
N TYR A 110 -32.99 14.58 0.65
CA TYR A 110 -33.12 15.88 1.30
C TYR A 110 -31.97 16.11 2.26
N CYS A 111 -31.53 17.37 2.34
CA CYS A 111 -30.56 17.86 3.31
C CYS A 111 -31.16 19.04 4.07
N ASN A 112 -31.39 18.88 5.37
CA ASN A 112 -32.08 19.89 6.20
C ASN A 112 -33.40 20.39 5.56
N GLY A 113 -34.14 19.49 4.90
CA GLY A 113 -35.40 19.79 4.21
C GLY A 113 -35.26 20.38 2.79
N GLU A 114 -34.06 20.70 2.31
CA GLU A 114 -33.81 21.14 0.93
C GLU A 114 -33.53 19.91 0.04
N ALA A 115 -34.17 19.82 -1.14
CA ALA A 115 -33.93 18.73 -2.08
C ALA A 115 -32.50 18.79 -2.66
N VAL A 116 -31.88 17.62 -2.78
CA VAL A 116 -30.53 17.44 -3.30
C VAL A 116 -30.61 16.84 -4.70
N LEU A 117 -30.03 17.53 -5.68
CA LEU A 117 -30.03 17.12 -7.09
C LEU A 117 -28.89 16.17 -7.43
N ASN A 118 -27.74 16.35 -6.79
CA ASN A 118 -26.53 15.60 -7.10
C ASN A 118 -25.79 15.13 -5.84
N SER A 119 -25.37 16.06 -4.99
CA SER A 119 -24.55 15.70 -3.82
C SER A 119 -24.57 16.72 -2.70
N VAL A 120 -24.37 16.20 -1.49
CA VAL A 120 -24.06 17.00 -0.30
C VAL A 120 -22.60 16.76 0.08
N VAL A 121 -21.86 17.85 0.26
CA VAL A 121 -20.45 17.83 0.62
C VAL A 121 -20.29 18.51 1.98
N ILE A 122 -19.87 17.76 2.99
CA ILE A 122 -19.66 18.27 4.37
C ILE A 122 -18.16 18.35 4.65
N GLY A 123 -17.68 19.50 5.12
CA GLY A 123 -16.26 19.75 5.39
C GLY A 123 -15.46 20.03 4.11
N ASP A 124 -14.24 19.49 4.01
CA ASP A 124 -13.37 19.66 2.85
C ASP A 124 -12.98 18.29 2.25
N PRO A 125 -13.89 17.58 1.54
CA PRO A 125 -13.55 16.36 0.81
C PRO A 125 -12.91 16.68 -0.55
N PHE A 126 -12.02 17.69 -0.55
CA PHE A 126 -11.20 18.27 -1.62
C PHE A 126 -11.91 19.35 -2.43
N ALA A 127 -12.21 20.47 -1.77
CA ALA A 127 -13.00 21.63 -2.21
C ALA A 127 -12.68 22.09 -3.65
N GLU A 128 -13.31 21.43 -4.62
CA GLU A 128 -13.09 21.44 -6.07
C GLU A 128 -11.84 20.68 -6.56
N ALA A 129 -11.92 19.35 -6.62
CA ALA A 129 -10.92 18.50 -7.24
C ALA A 129 -10.67 18.92 -8.72
N PRO A 130 -9.43 19.28 -9.12
CA PRO A 130 -9.09 19.60 -10.50
C PRO A 130 -9.23 18.33 -11.35
N GLY A 131 -10.30 18.28 -12.13
CA GLY A 131 -10.69 17.10 -12.92
C GLY A 131 -12.18 17.03 -13.25
N ALA A 132 -13.02 17.90 -12.68
CA ALA A 132 -14.42 18.03 -13.10
C ALA A 132 -14.58 18.57 -14.53
N SER A 133 -13.59 19.31 -15.02
CA SER A 133 -13.41 19.58 -16.45
C SER A 133 -12.60 18.45 -17.08
N GLY A 134 -13.30 17.40 -17.53
CA GLY A 134 -12.74 16.37 -18.40
C GLY A 134 -12.26 16.98 -19.71
N GLY A 135 -11.05 17.54 -19.74
CA GLY A 135 -10.49 18.20 -20.93
C GLY A 135 -9.09 18.80 -20.81
N GLY A 136 -8.43 18.77 -19.64
CA GLY A 136 -7.10 19.38 -19.45
C GLY A 136 -5.93 18.57 -20.02
N THR A 137 -4.92 19.29 -20.52
CA THR A 137 -3.66 18.74 -21.04
C THR A 137 -2.80 18.12 -19.90
N VAL A 138 -1.80 17.29 -20.23
CA VAL A 138 -0.92 16.66 -19.22
C VAL A 138 -0.28 17.67 -18.24
N PRO A 139 0.19 18.86 -18.67
CA PRO A 139 0.68 19.91 -17.78
C PRO A 139 -0.34 20.42 -16.76
N ASP A 140 -1.60 20.62 -17.17
CA ASP A 140 -2.66 21.13 -16.29
C ASP A 140 -2.95 20.17 -15.13
N ARG A 141 -2.82 18.86 -15.41
CA ARG A 141 -2.98 17.80 -14.40
C ARG A 141 -1.85 17.83 -13.38
N VAL A 142 -0.61 18.08 -13.80
CA VAL A 142 0.55 18.19 -12.90
C VAL A 142 0.42 19.41 -11.98
N ILE A 143 -0.03 20.55 -12.50
CA ILE A 143 -0.27 21.76 -11.69
C ILE A 143 -1.40 21.51 -10.68
N GLY A 144 -2.48 20.82 -11.09
CA GLY A 144 -3.57 20.41 -10.21
C GLY A 144 -3.10 19.57 -9.01
N ILE A 145 -2.11 18.69 -9.22
CA ILE A 145 -1.49 17.87 -8.17
C ILE A 145 -0.76 18.73 -7.14
N PHE A 146 0.05 19.70 -7.56
CA PHE A 146 0.76 20.58 -6.64
C PHE A 146 -0.20 21.45 -5.81
N LYS A 147 -1.30 21.92 -6.42
CA LYS A 147 -2.36 22.66 -5.71
C LYS A 147 -3.07 21.76 -4.68
N LEU A 148 -3.42 20.53 -5.06
CA LEU A 148 -4.02 19.54 -4.16
C LEU A 148 -3.07 19.23 -2.99
N LEU A 149 -1.78 19.03 -3.27
CA LEU A 149 -0.76 18.76 -2.25
C LEU A 149 -0.67 19.89 -1.21
N GLY A 150 -0.69 21.15 -1.66
CA GLY A 150 -0.71 22.33 -0.80
C GLY A 150 -1.94 22.36 0.11
N LYS A 151 -3.14 22.14 -0.46
CA LYS A 151 -4.40 22.10 0.29
C LYS A 151 -4.41 20.97 1.32
N LEU A 152 -4.00 19.75 0.94
CA LEU A 152 -3.97 18.59 1.85
C LEU A 152 -3.02 18.74 3.02
N ARG A 153 -1.89 19.43 2.80
CA ARG A 153 -0.95 19.72 3.88
C ARG A 153 -1.52 20.73 4.87
N ALA A 154 -2.41 21.61 4.43
CA ALA A 154 -3.11 22.56 5.30
C ALA A 154 -4.41 21.99 5.89
N ALA A 155 -4.95 20.92 5.31
CA ALA A 155 -6.21 20.31 5.71
C ALA A 155 -6.13 19.75 7.12
N ARG A 156 -7.18 20.03 7.91
CA ARG A 156 -7.31 19.60 9.30
C ARG A 156 -8.53 18.71 9.43
N PRO A 157 -8.38 17.44 9.81
CA PRO A 157 -9.51 16.57 10.10
C PRO A 157 -10.39 17.17 11.19
N GLN A 158 -11.69 17.11 10.99
CA GLN A 158 -12.70 17.55 11.94
C GLN A 158 -13.41 16.34 12.55
N ARG A 159 -13.92 16.50 13.77
CA ARG A 159 -14.62 15.45 14.50
C ARG A 159 -16.09 15.47 14.10
N PHE A 160 -16.57 14.33 13.64
CA PHE A 160 -17.97 14.11 13.28
C PHE A 160 -18.54 12.98 14.12
N LYS A 161 -19.74 13.19 14.64
CA LYS A 161 -20.62 12.15 15.16
C LYS A 161 -21.68 11.87 14.11
N ILE A 162 -21.78 10.61 13.70
CA ILE A 162 -22.63 10.18 12.59
C ILE A 162 -23.57 9.12 13.13
N SER A 163 -24.86 9.30 12.88
CA SER A 163 -25.93 8.38 13.27
C SER A 163 -26.77 7.99 12.08
N THR A 164 -27.10 6.70 11.98
CA THR A 164 -27.88 6.09 10.90
C THR A 164 -29.33 5.84 11.31
N ALA A 165 -30.18 5.45 10.36
CA ALA A 165 -31.58 5.10 10.59
C ALA A 165 -31.76 3.93 11.59
N LYS A 166 -30.84 2.96 11.62
CA LYS A 166 -30.86 1.84 12.57
C LYS A 166 -30.03 2.10 13.84
N ASP A 167 -29.91 3.36 14.23
CA ASP A 167 -29.21 3.82 15.44
C ASP A 167 -27.72 3.44 15.54
N LYS A 168 -27.08 2.98 14.46
CA LYS A 168 -25.62 2.80 14.47
C LYS A 168 -24.95 4.16 14.57
N GLN A 169 -24.02 4.26 15.52
CA GLN A 169 -23.26 5.47 15.80
C GLN A 169 -21.81 5.27 15.36
N LEU A 170 -21.24 6.31 14.75
CA LEU A 170 -19.82 6.42 14.46
C LEU A 170 -19.33 7.76 14.95
N GLU A 171 -18.22 7.75 15.68
CA GLU A 171 -17.47 8.95 15.99
C GLU A 171 -16.09 8.86 15.36
N THR A 172 -15.79 9.79 14.44
CA THR A 172 -14.58 9.74 13.62
C THR A 172 -13.98 11.13 13.41
N LEU A 173 -12.68 11.17 13.12
CA LEU A 173 -12.04 12.33 12.49
C LEU A 173 -12.04 12.13 10.98
N ALA A 174 -12.56 13.10 10.22
CA ALA A 174 -12.58 13.06 8.77
C ALA A 174 -12.24 14.43 8.20
N LEU A 175 -11.68 14.47 6.99
CA LEU A 175 -11.54 15.72 6.23
C LEU A 175 -12.90 16.21 5.72
N GLY A 176 -13.75 15.27 5.31
CA GLY A 176 -15.09 15.57 4.85
C GLY A 176 -15.89 14.31 4.55
N ILE A 177 -17.16 14.53 4.26
CA ILE A 177 -18.15 13.51 3.93
C ILE A 177 -18.81 13.91 2.62
N VAL A 178 -18.96 12.96 1.70
CA VAL A 178 -19.73 13.15 0.46
C VAL A 178 -20.94 12.23 0.54
N ALA A 179 -22.13 12.81 0.53
CA ALA A 179 -23.38 12.07 0.47
C ALA A 179 -24.03 12.26 -0.91
N VAL A 180 -24.50 11.15 -1.49
CA VAL A 180 -25.20 11.10 -2.77
C VAL A 180 -26.40 10.18 -2.63
N GLU A 181 -27.42 10.40 -3.46
CA GLU A 181 -28.56 9.47 -3.57
C GLU A 181 -28.05 8.17 -4.22
N HIS A 182 -27.40 8.27 -5.37
CA HIS A 182 -26.83 7.13 -6.08
C HIS A 182 -25.36 7.35 -6.46
N GLY A 183 -24.66 6.26 -6.80
CA GLY A 183 -23.23 6.25 -7.07
C GLY A 183 -22.83 6.99 -8.34
N ARG A 184 -23.73 7.10 -9.33
CA ARG A 184 -23.41 7.70 -10.64
C ARG A 184 -23.44 9.24 -10.66
N SER A 185 -23.97 9.90 -9.62
CA SER A 185 -24.18 11.36 -9.57
C SER A 185 -22.87 12.16 -9.50
N ALA A 186 -21.98 11.80 -8.57
CA ALA A 186 -20.74 12.54 -8.32
C ALA A 186 -19.48 11.81 -8.85
N LEU A 187 -18.43 12.57 -9.19
CA LEU A 187 -17.18 12.01 -9.74
C LEU A 187 -16.47 11.05 -8.77
N LEU A 188 -16.52 11.35 -7.48
CA LEU A 188 -15.89 10.54 -6.44
C LEU A 188 -16.71 9.30 -6.12
N SER A 189 -18.04 9.41 -6.10
CA SER A 189 -18.95 8.30 -5.87
C SER A 189 -18.90 7.30 -7.02
N ARG A 190 -18.84 7.76 -8.27
CA ARG A 190 -18.81 6.92 -9.47
C ARG A 190 -17.59 6.00 -9.54
N ARG A 191 -16.50 6.34 -8.84
CA ARG A 191 -15.28 5.51 -8.78
C ARG A 191 -15.30 4.49 -7.64
N LEU A 192 -16.19 4.65 -6.66
CA LEU A 192 -16.14 3.95 -5.37
C LEU A 192 -17.41 3.17 -5.05
N LEU A 193 -18.54 3.52 -5.67
CA LEU A 193 -19.84 2.90 -5.49
C LEU A 193 -20.18 2.14 -6.77
N GLU A 194 -20.11 0.80 -6.69
CA GLU A 194 -20.47 -0.10 -7.79
C GLU A 194 -21.96 -0.46 -7.74
N ASP A 195 -22.52 -0.71 -6.55
CA ASP A 195 -23.93 -1.09 -6.33
C ASP A 195 -24.77 0.09 -5.80
N SER A 196 -25.33 0.90 -6.69
CA SER A 196 -26.27 1.97 -6.32
C SER A 196 -27.47 1.99 -7.26
N SER A 197 -28.68 1.95 -6.71
CA SER A 197 -29.91 2.22 -7.46
C SER A 197 -30.38 3.65 -7.20
N VAL A 198 -31.31 4.12 -8.02
CA VAL A 198 -32.03 5.40 -7.87
C VAL A 198 -33.38 5.25 -7.15
N ASN A 199 -33.69 4.03 -6.69
CA ASN A 199 -34.98 3.65 -6.11
C ASN A 199 -34.88 2.58 -5.02
N ASP A 200 -33.72 2.48 -4.35
CA ASP A 200 -33.48 1.50 -3.30
C ASP A 200 -33.81 2.00 -1.88
N GLY A 201 -34.20 3.26 -1.77
CA GLY A 201 -34.60 3.96 -0.57
C GLY A 201 -33.43 4.40 0.31
N MET A 202 -32.20 4.42 -0.21
CA MET A 202 -31.00 4.61 0.60
C MET A 202 -30.11 5.71 0.02
N LEU A 203 -29.51 6.51 0.91
CA LEU A 203 -28.41 7.39 0.57
C LEU A 203 -27.08 6.69 0.78
N HIS A 204 -26.08 7.10 0.02
CA HIS A 204 -24.69 6.66 0.17
C HIS A 204 -23.82 7.79 0.70
N ALA A 205 -23.25 7.61 1.89
CA ALA A 205 -22.28 8.52 2.50
C ALA A 205 -20.87 7.93 2.49
N LEU A 206 -19.95 8.63 1.83
CA LEU A 206 -18.53 8.34 1.77
C LEU A 206 -17.77 9.26 2.73
N ILE A 207 -17.13 8.66 3.74
CA ILE A 207 -16.42 9.38 4.80
C ILE A 207 -14.92 9.31 4.51
N TYR A 208 -14.29 10.47 4.30
CA TYR A 208 -12.87 10.55 3.92
C TYR A 208 -12.00 10.90 5.13
N ALA A 209 -11.25 9.93 5.63
CA ALA A 209 -10.38 10.07 6.79
C ALA A 209 -8.94 9.59 6.52
N PRO A 210 -8.20 10.21 5.57
CA PRO A 210 -6.81 9.85 5.33
C PRO A 210 -5.95 10.08 6.57
N ARG A 211 -5.09 9.11 6.92
CA ARG A 211 -4.10 9.25 8.01
C ARG A 211 -2.80 9.94 7.55
N SER A 212 -2.58 10.09 6.25
CA SER A 212 -1.39 10.74 5.70
C SER A 212 -1.61 11.25 4.27
N VAL A 213 -0.80 12.25 3.88
CA VAL A 213 -0.80 12.80 2.52
C VAL A 213 -0.44 11.73 1.49
N LEU A 214 0.55 10.88 1.79
CA LEU A 214 0.99 9.83 0.87
C LEU A 214 -0.09 8.77 0.59
N ALA A 215 -0.91 8.41 1.57
CA ALA A 215 -2.03 7.49 1.39
C ALA A 215 -3.03 8.04 0.36
N MET A 216 -3.29 9.34 0.43
CA MET A 216 -4.22 10.00 -0.48
C MET A 216 -3.63 10.18 -1.89
N LEU A 217 -2.36 10.55 -2.00
CA LEU A 217 -1.68 10.61 -3.31
C LEU A 217 -1.71 9.24 -3.98
N ARG A 218 -1.36 8.16 -3.26
CA ARG A 218 -1.44 6.80 -3.80
C ARG A 218 -2.82 6.46 -4.34
N PHE A 219 -3.89 6.84 -3.65
CA PHE A 219 -5.25 6.63 -4.13
C PHE A 219 -5.54 7.43 -5.42
N GLN A 220 -5.13 8.70 -5.47
CA GLN A 220 -5.34 9.55 -6.63
C GLN A 220 -4.57 9.06 -7.87
N PHE A 221 -3.37 8.53 -7.68
CA PHE A 221 -2.48 8.04 -8.73
C PHE A 221 -2.68 6.57 -9.13
N GLY A 222 -3.30 5.76 -8.27
CA GLY A 222 -3.57 4.36 -8.57
C GLY A 222 -4.29 4.18 -9.90
N GLY A 223 -5.20 5.10 -10.25
CA GLY A 223 -5.92 5.09 -11.53
C GLY A 223 -5.13 5.53 -12.77
N MET A 224 -3.90 6.05 -12.63
CA MET A 224 -3.07 6.49 -13.77
C MET A 224 -2.17 5.37 -14.31
N PHE A 225 -1.72 4.46 -13.45
CA PHE A 225 -0.77 3.40 -13.79
C PHE A 225 -1.33 1.98 -13.63
N MET A 226 -2.49 1.82 -12.97
CA MET A 226 -3.17 0.53 -12.90
C MET A 226 -4.35 0.51 -13.88
N PRO A 227 -4.55 -0.60 -14.63
CA PRO A 227 -5.70 -0.76 -15.51
C PRO A 227 -7.02 -0.61 -14.73
N ARG A 228 -8.09 -0.22 -15.45
CA ARG A 228 -9.47 -0.19 -14.91
C ARG A 228 -9.73 -1.52 -14.17
N PRO A 229 -10.08 -1.49 -12.88
CA PRO A 229 -10.24 -2.73 -12.12
C PRO A 229 -11.40 -3.57 -12.64
N ARG A 230 -11.25 -4.90 -12.59
CA ARG A 230 -12.36 -5.86 -12.62
C ARG A 230 -13.14 -5.80 -11.30
N GLU A 231 -14.43 -6.13 -11.36
CA GLU A 231 -15.43 -6.14 -10.29
C GLU A 231 -14.87 -6.44 -8.88
N GLY A 232 -15.31 -5.66 -7.88
CA GLY A 232 -15.24 -6.05 -6.47
C GLY A 232 -14.00 -5.61 -5.69
N ARG A 233 -13.36 -4.47 -6.00
CA ARG A 233 -12.26 -4.00 -5.13
C ARG A 233 -12.81 -3.30 -3.87
N SER A 234 -12.30 -3.72 -2.72
CA SER A 234 -12.52 -3.11 -1.40
C SER A 234 -12.20 -1.60 -1.40
N LEU A 235 -13.06 -0.80 -0.76
CA LEU A 235 -12.83 0.62 -0.52
C LEU A 235 -11.42 0.88 0.04
N PRO A 236 -10.77 2.00 -0.31
CA PRO A 236 -9.50 2.38 0.29
C PRO A 236 -9.62 2.37 1.83
N PRO A 237 -8.57 1.97 2.57
CA PRO A 237 -8.65 1.80 4.02
C PRO A 237 -8.93 3.10 4.80
N PHE A 238 -8.89 4.25 4.14
CA PHE A 238 -9.22 5.55 4.73
C PHE A 238 -10.60 6.09 4.31
N VAL A 239 -11.36 5.33 3.53
CA VAL A 239 -12.71 5.68 3.09
C VAL A 239 -13.70 4.75 3.80
N GLY A 240 -14.62 5.34 4.54
CA GLY A 240 -15.78 4.63 5.09
C GLY A 240 -16.97 4.78 4.15
N HIS A 241 -17.82 3.77 4.09
CA HIS A 241 -19.08 3.79 3.34
C HIS A 241 -20.24 3.42 4.25
N ILE A 242 -21.22 4.31 4.30
CA ILE A 242 -22.50 4.10 4.96
C ILE A 242 -23.60 4.17 3.89
N LYS A 243 -24.46 3.15 3.84
CA LYS A 243 -25.70 3.12 3.04
C LYS A 243 -26.87 3.04 4.00
N THR A 244 -27.75 4.04 4.03
CA THR A 244 -28.81 4.19 5.06
C THR A 244 -29.98 5.03 4.53
N GLU A 245 -31.16 4.93 5.16
CA GLU A 245 -32.35 5.72 4.77
C GLU A 245 -32.26 7.18 5.27
N SER A 246 -31.67 7.34 6.46
CA SER A 246 -31.38 8.65 7.04
C SER A 246 -29.98 8.66 7.66
N LEU A 247 -29.35 9.82 7.63
CA LEU A 247 -28.04 10.06 8.19
C LEU A 247 -28.02 11.42 8.88
N LYS A 248 -27.72 11.42 10.17
CA LYS A 248 -27.52 12.64 10.93
C LYS A 248 -26.05 12.80 11.26
N VAL A 249 -25.49 13.94 10.87
CA VAL A 249 -24.09 14.32 11.05
C VAL A 249 -24.02 15.52 11.98
N THR A 250 -23.35 15.35 13.11
CA THR A 250 -23.15 16.41 14.10
C THR A 250 -21.67 16.73 14.23
N ALA A 251 -21.33 18.01 14.19
CA ALA A 251 -19.99 18.53 14.42
C ALA A 251 -19.97 19.38 15.71
N ALA A 252 -18.82 19.42 16.40
CA ALA A 252 -18.68 20.20 17.63
C ALA A 252 -18.73 21.73 17.42
N ARG A 253 -18.52 22.18 16.18
CA ARG A 253 -18.62 23.58 15.74
C ARG A 253 -19.32 23.58 14.38
N ALA A 254 -19.87 24.73 13.99
CA ALA A 254 -20.44 24.89 12.66
C ALA A 254 -19.41 24.50 11.60
N VAL A 255 -19.80 23.58 10.72
CA VAL A 255 -18.98 23.09 9.62
C VAL A 255 -19.55 23.60 8.31
N GLY A 256 -18.68 24.07 7.43
CA GLY A 256 -19.07 24.39 6.06
C GLY A 256 -19.53 23.13 5.36
N TYR A 257 -20.70 23.18 4.73
CA TYR A 257 -21.18 22.15 3.83
C TYR A 257 -21.79 22.79 2.58
N SER A 258 -21.94 22.02 1.51
CA SER A 258 -22.63 22.49 0.32
C SER A 258 -23.66 21.48 -0.16
N ILE A 259 -24.78 22.00 -0.62
CA ILE A 259 -25.83 21.24 -1.33
C ILE A 259 -25.72 21.66 -2.78
N ASP A 260 -25.31 20.73 -3.64
CA ASP A 260 -25.17 20.98 -5.08
C ASP A 260 -24.27 22.19 -5.41
N GLY A 261 -23.22 22.39 -4.60
CA GLY A 261 -22.27 23.50 -4.74
C GLY A 261 -22.68 24.80 -4.03
N ARG A 262 -23.89 24.90 -3.47
CA ARG A 262 -24.34 26.07 -2.71
C ARG A 262 -23.91 25.95 -1.25
N SER A 263 -23.00 26.82 -0.82
CA SER A 263 -22.43 26.80 0.52
C SER A 263 -23.46 27.13 1.62
N ARG A 264 -23.31 26.44 2.74
CA ARG A 264 -24.05 26.55 4.00
C ARG A 264 -23.10 26.29 5.17
N SER A 265 -23.54 26.57 6.39
CA SER A 265 -22.73 26.33 7.59
C SER A 265 -23.64 26.02 8.77
N GLU A 266 -23.61 24.77 9.24
CA GLU A 266 -24.42 24.30 10.36
C GLU A 266 -23.60 23.36 11.25
N SER A 267 -24.05 23.18 12.50
CA SER A 267 -23.45 22.18 13.41
C SER A 267 -24.12 20.82 13.32
N GLU A 268 -25.34 20.78 12.79
CA GLU A 268 -26.17 19.59 12.64
C GLU A 268 -26.71 19.53 11.22
N ILE A 269 -26.44 18.42 10.54
CA ILE A 269 -26.81 18.20 9.15
C ILE A 269 -27.57 16.88 9.11
N GLU A 270 -28.83 16.95 8.69
CA GLU A 270 -29.74 15.82 8.57
C GLU A 270 -29.99 15.51 7.10
N LEU A 271 -29.71 14.27 6.73
CA LEU A 271 -29.96 13.72 5.41
C LEU A 271 -31.06 12.67 5.50
N THR A 272 -32.08 12.78 4.65
CA THR A 272 -33.21 11.85 4.62
C THR A 272 -33.58 11.51 3.20
N VAL A 273 -33.97 10.25 2.97
CA VAL A 273 -34.43 9.78 1.67
C VAL A 273 -35.94 9.57 1.70
N ALA A 274 -36.66 10.25 0.81
CA ALA A 274 -38.05 9.93 0.51
C ALA A 274 -38.09 8.84 -0.56
N LYS A 275 -38.52 7.64 -0.17
CA LYS A 275 -38.53 6.46 -1.05
C LYS A 275 -39.58 6.61 -2.15
N ARG A 276 -39.19 6.37 -3.40
CA ARG A 276 -40.08 6.35 -4.57
C ARG A 276 -40.98 7.60 -4.64
N ALA A 277 -40.39 8.74 -4.32
CA ALA A 277 -41.11 9.98 -4.06
C ALA A 277 -41.62 10.66 -5.33
N ILE A 278 -40.97 10.47 -6.47
CA ILE A 278 -41.31 11.18 -7.70
C ILE A 278 -41.22 10.26 -8.93
N TRP A 279 -42.13 10.46 -9.87
CA TRP A 279 -42.09 9.85 -11.18
C TRP A 279 -41.18 10.70 -12.08
N LEU A 280 -40.04 10.16 -12.47
CA LEU A 280 -39.02 10.91 -13.20
C LEU A 280 -38.61 10.16 -14.46
N VAL A 281 -38.56 10.86 -15.58
CA VAL A 281 -37.91 10.36 -16.78
C VAL A 281 -36.39 10.50 -16.60
N LEU A 282 -35.73 9.38 -16.38
CA LEU A 282 -34.28 9.32 -16.25
C LEU A 282 -33.62 9.41 -17.62
N GLY A 283 -32.48 10.08 -17.69
CA GLY A 283 -31.74 10.19 -18.95
C GLY A 283 -31.07 8.86 -19.34
N ARG A 284 -30.81 8.69 -20.64
CA ARG A 284 -30.22 7.51 -21.31
C ARG A 284 -28.90 6.93 -20.73
N HIS A 285 -28.32 7.54 -19.71
CA HIS A 285 -27.06 7.13 -19.09
C HIS A 285 -27.23 6.55 -17.67
N ILE A 286 -28.45 6.52 -17.16
CA ILE A 286 -28.81 5.85 -15.90
C ILE A 286 -29.60 4.60 -16.27
N GLU A 287 -29.08 3.43 -15.89
CA GLU A 287 -29.79 2.17 -16.03
C GLU A 287 -30.68 1.98 -14.82
N THR A 288 -31.97 1.74 -15.05
CA THR A 288 -32.93 1.35 -14.01
C THR A 288 -33.06 -0.16 -13.98
N GLU A 289 -32.30 -0.80 -13.10
CA GLU A 289 -32.71 -2.12 -12.62
C GLU A 289 -33.73 -1.87 -11.50
N GLU A 290 -35.01 -2.11 -11.78
CA GLU A 290 -36.05 -2.04 -10.74
C GLU A 290 -35.71 -3.04 -9.62
N THR A 291 -35.22 -2.50 -8.51
CA THR A 291 -34.89 -3.34 -7.36
C THR A 291 -36.17 -3.60 -6.58
N THR A 292 -36.73 -4.81 -6.72
CA THR A 292 -37.92 -5.27 -6.00
C THR A 292 -37.65 -5.66 -4.55
N GLN A 293 -36.37 -5.75 -4.14
CA GLN A 293 -35.96 -6.12 -2.79
C GLN A 293 -35.52 -4.91 -1.96
N GLU A 294 -35.93 -4.86 -0.69
CA GLU A 294 -35.42 -3.88 0.28
C GLU A 294 -33.90 -3.98 0.39
N SER A 295 -33.20 -2.88 0.10
CA SER A 295 -31.75 -2.85 0.21
C SER A 295 -31.33 -2.81 1.68
N LYS A 296 -30.32 -3.61 2.04
CA LYS A 296 -29.83 -3.67 3.42
C LYS A 296 -28.93 -2.47 3.72
N GLU A 297 -29.04 -1.95 4.94
CA GLU A 297 -28.12 -0.94 5.46
C GLU A 297 -26.68 -1.46 5.49
N VAL A 298 -25.75 -0.69 4.91
CA VAL A 298 -24.31 -1.00 4.86
C VAL A 298 -23.58 -0.07 5.80
N PHE A 299 -22.72 -0.60 6.66
CA PHE A 299 -21.94 0.18 7.62
C PHE A 299 -20.47 -0.27 7.59
N ARG A 300 -19.76 0.10 6.52
CA ARG A 300 -18.36 -0.28 6.26
C ARG A 300 -17.43 0.85 6.70
N VAL A 301 -17.09 0.89 7.99
CA VAL A 301 -16.35 2.00 8.61
C VAL A 301 -15.08 1.56 9.36
N SER A 302 -14.69 0.29 9.25
CA SER A 302 -13.58 -0.31 10.01
C SER A 302 -12.21 0.34 9.76
N GLY A 303 -12.02 0.98 8.60
CA GLY A 303 -10.80 1.70 8.27
C GLY A 303 -10.68 3.10 8.89
N LEU A 304 -11.78 3.65 9.41
CA LEU A 304 -11.82 5.02 9.92
C LEU A 304 -11.16 5.14 11.30
N PRO A 305 -10.52 6.29 11.60
CA PRO A 305 -9.95 6.54 12.92
C PRO A 305 -11.05 6.72 13.97
N THR A 306 -11.02 5.89 15.01
CA THR A 306 -12.02 5.86 16.10
C THR A 306 -11.33 5.72 17.46
N GLY A 307 -12.07 5.95 18.55
CA GLY A 307 -11.57 5.77 19.92
C GLY A 307 -10.41 6.70 20.29
N ASP A 308 -9.37 6.17 20.92
CA ASP A 308 -8.22 6.93 21.44
C ASP A 308 -7.48 7.74 20.35
N VAL A 309 -7.52 7.25 19.09
CA VAL A 309 -6.89 7.87 17.91
C VAL A 309 -7.51 9.25 17.60
N LEU A 310 -8.73 9.52 18.07
CA LEU A 310 -9.42 10.82 17.91
C LEU A 310 -8.74 11.96 18.68
N GLY A 311 -8.07 11.66 19.79
CA GLY A 311 -7.39 12.68 20.60
C GLY A 311 -6.09 13.19 19.96
N GLU A 312 -5.44 12.37 19.14
CA GLU A 312 -4.07 12.60 18.67
C GLU A 312 -3.98 13.39 17.38
N MET A 313 -4.96 13.20 16.49
CA MET A 313 -5.07 13.94 15.24
C MET A 313 -5.79 15.28 15.40
N LYS A 314 -6.26 15.60 16.62
CA LYS A 314 -6.98 16.84 16.91
C LYS A 314 -6.11 18.06 16.57
N ASP A 315 -6.63 18.92 15.69
CA ASP A 315 -6.08 20.22 15.29
C ASP A 315 -4.70 20.18 14.59
N ARG A 316 -4.21 19.01 14.16
CA ARG A 316 -2.94 18.86 13.44
C ARG A 316 -3.15 18.70 11.92
N PRO A 317 -2.29 19.28 11.09
CA PRO A 317 -2.29 18.98 9.67
C PRO A 317 -1.90 17.52 9.41
N LEU A 318 -2.34 16.99 8.27
CA LEU A 318 -2.00 15.62 7.88
C LEU A 318 -0.48 15.42 7.75
N PRO A 319 0.09 14.36 8.35
CA PRO A 319 1.49 14.05 8.20
C PRO A 319 1.79 13.50 6.80
N TRP A 320 3.05 13.62 6.37
CA TRP A 320 3.51 13.05 5.10
C TRP A 320 3.41 11.53 5.08
N ILE A 321 3.83 10.89 6.17
CA ILE A 321 3.81 9.46 6.40
C ILE A 321 3.00 9.21 7.67
N ASN A 322 2.17 8.17 7.64
CA ASN A 322 1.38 7.79 8.81
C ASN A 322 2.31 7.47 9.98
N HIS A 323 2.04 8.05 11.15
CA HIS A 323 2.69 7.64 12.39
C HIS A 323 1.85 6.54 13.01
N ALA A 324 2.48 5.49 13.53
CA ALA A 324 1.76 4.44 14.23
C ALA A 324 1.01 5.05 15.43
N SER A 325 -0.24 4.63 15.67
CA SER A 325 -0.95 5.08 16.87
C SER A 325 -0.21 4.58 18.13
N PRO A 326 -0.34 5.23 19.28
CA PRO A 326 0.17 4.76 20.56
C PRO A 326 -0.31 3.36 20.92
N SER A 327 -1.51 2.94 20.49
CA SER A 327 -1.98 1.56 20.63
C SER A 327 -1.19 0.59 19.74
N GLU A 328 -1.07 0.87 18.44
CA GLU A 328 -0.25 0.09 17.50
C GLU A 328 1.22 0.00 17.97
N PHE A 329 1.74 1.11 18.49
CA PHE A 329 3.06 1.17 19.09
C PHE A 329 3.15 0.32 20.35
N LYS A 330 2.18 0.42 21.27
CA LYS A 330 2.18 -0.33 22.54
C LYS A 330 2.14 -1.83 22.28
N ASP A 331 1.31 -2.26 21.35
CA ASP A 331 1.17 -3.67 20.98
C ASP A 331 2.47 -4.20 20.37
N LEU A 332 3.02 -3.48 19.38
CA LEU A 332 4.31 -3.84 18.79
C LEU A 332 5.44 -3.83 19.83
N PHE A 333 5.47 -2.84 20.71
CA PHE A 333 6.48 -2.71 21.75
C PHE A 333 6.42 -3.86 22.76
N GLN A 334 5.21 -4.28 23.15
CA GLN A 334 5.04 -5.46 24.02
C GLN A 334 5.58 -6.71 23.34
N ILE A 335 5.21 -6.95 22.08
CA ILE A 335 5.72 -8.08 21.28
C ILE A 335 7.24 -8.06 21.21
N LEU A 336 7.85 -6.91 20.89
CA LEU A 336 9.30 -6.79 20.78
C LEU A 336 10.02 -6.92 22.13
N ARG A 337 9.40 -6.48 23.22
CA ARG A 337 9.95 -6.64 24.57
C ARG A 337 9.96 -8.10 25.00
N ASP A 338 8.91 -8.85 24.66
CA ASP A 338 8.85 -10.28 24.97
C ASP A 338 9.82 -11.08 24.07
N ASN A 339 9.90 -10.71 22.79
CA ASN A 339 10.85 -11.27 21.83
C ASN A 339 12.33 -10.92 22.12
N GLY A 340 12.57 -9.79 22.78
CA GLY A 340 13.91 -9.33 23.17
C GLY A 340 14.43 -9.97 24.45
N ARG A 341 13.63 -10.81 25.14
CA ARG A 341 14.04 -11.50 26.37
C ARG A 341 14.56 -12.91 26.09
N THR A 342 15.46 -13.37 26.95
CA THR A 342 15.93 -14.77 26.93
C THR A 342 14.87 -15.66 27.58
N SER A 343 14.08 -16.35 26.76
CA SER A 343 13.13 -17.38 27.22
C SER A 343 13.74 -18.79 27.17
N GLU A 344 13.10 -19.75 27.84
CA GLU A 344 13.52 -21.15 27.78
C GLU A 344 13.47 -21.69 26.35
N SER A 345 12.38 -21.41 25.63
CA SER A 345 12.23 -21.75 24.21
C SER A 345 13.34 -21.13 23.37
N TYR A 346 13.73 -19.88 23.63
CA TYR A 346 14.83 -19.24 22.92
C TYR A 346 16.14 -20.01 23.08
N ILE A 347 16.48 -20.43 24.31
CA ILE A 347 17.70 -21.20 24.60
C ILE A 347 17.66 -22.56 23.89
N ILE A 348 16.57 -23.32 24.07
CA ILE A 348 16.42 -24.66 23.50
C ILE A 348 16.50 -24.60 21.97
N LEU A 349 15.75 -23.70 21.33
CA LEU A 349 15.74 -23.56 19.88
C LEU A 349 17.11 -23.11 19.34
N THR A 350 17.81 -22.22 20.05
CA THR A 350 19.17 -21.80 19.66
C THR A 350 20.15 -22.96 19.72
N VAL A 351 20.10 -23.78 20.78
CA VAL A 351 20.96 -24.97 20.92
C VAL A 351 20.65 -25.98 19.81
N LEU A 352 19.39 -26.36 19.63
CA LEU A 352 18.99 -27.34 18.60
C LEU A 352 19.32 -26.85 17.18
N SER A 353 19.06 -25.57 16.89
CA SER A 353 19.41 -24.94 15.62
C SER A 353 20.91 -24.97 15.40
N THR A 354 21.71 -24.64 16.41
CA THR A 354 23.17 -24.68 16.31
C THR A 354 23.66 -26.09 16.03
N LEU A 355 23.21 -27.09 16.79
CA LEU A 355 23.62 -28.47 16.57
C LEU A 355 23.29 -28.92 15.14
N LEU A 356 22.07 -28.63 14.67
CA LEU A 356 21.65 -28.96 13.31
C LEU A 356 22.50 -28.22 12.26
N ALA A 357 22.83 -26.95 12.49
CA ALA A 357 23.69 -26.17 11.61
C ALA A 357 25.12 -26.72 11.58
N THR A 358 25.72 -27.03 12.73
CA THR A 358 27.07 -27.57 12.82
C THR A 358 27.17 -28.95 12.17
N PHE A 359 26.20 -29.84 12.41
CA PHE A 359 26.15 -31.14 11.71
C PHE A 359 25.89 -30.97 10.22
N GLY A 360 25.00 -30.07 9.82
CA GLY A 360 24.75 -29.76 8.41
C GLY A 360 25.99 -29.20 7.70
N LEU A 361 26.79 -28.38 8.41
CA LEU A 361 28.08 -27.88 7.93
C LEU A 361 29.07 -29.03 7.77
N PHE A 362 29.24 -29.94 8.74
CA PHE A 362 30.14 -31.08 8.57
C PHE A 362 29.69 -32.08 7.50
N ALA A 363 28.37 -32.26 7.35
CA ALA A 363 27.76 -33.12 6.33
C ALA A 363 27.69 -32.47 4.94
N ASP A 364 28.18 -31.23 4.77
CA ASP A 364 28.13 -30.46 3.51
C ASP A 364 26.70 -30.35 2.93
N SER A 365 25.68 -30.29 3.81
CA SER A 365 24.27 -30.39 3.43
C SER A 365 23.54 -29.05 3.53
N ALA A 366 23.41 -28.36 2.39
CA ALA A 366 22.69 -27.09 2.31
C ALA A 366 21.23 -27.16 2.84
N PRO A 367 20.41 -28.20 2.54
CA PRO A 367 19.05 -28.29 3.06
C PRO A 367 18.97 -28.36 4.59
N VAL A 368 19.89 -29.08 5.23
CA VAL A 368 19.96 -29.18 6.69
C VAL A 368 20.34 -27.84 7.31
N ILE A 369 21.30 -27.14 6.70
CA ILE A 369 21.70 -25.79 7.13
C ILE A 369 20.51 -24.83 7.03
N ILE A 370 19.72 -24.90 5.96
CA ILE A 370 18.49 -24.09 5.80
C ILE A 370 17.44 -24.47 6.85
N GLY A 371 17.26 -25.76 7.15
CA GLY A 371 16.37 -26.21 8.23
C GLY A 371 16.79 -25.66 9.60
N ALA A 372 18.08 -25.63 9.88
CA ALA A 372 18.63 -25.05 11.10
C ALA A 372 18.34 -23.54 11.20
N MET A 373 18.49 -22.81 10.09
CA MET A 373 18.16 -21.39 10.01
C MET A 373 16.70 -21.11 10.38
N ILE A 374 15.76 -21.93 9.92
CA ILE A 374 14.31 -21.77 10.21
C ILE A 374 14.02 -21.83 11.71
N LEU A 375 14.72 -22.72 12.42
CA LEU A 375 14.52 -22.94 13.84
C LEU A 375 15.09 -21.81 14.72
N ALA A 376 16.09 -21.09 14.21
CA ALA A 376 16.88 -20.14 14.98
C ALA A 376 16.10 -18.89 15.40
N PRO A 377 15.94 -18.60 16.71
CA PRO A 377 15.19 -17.43 17.18
C PRO A 377 16.04 -16.14 17.24
N LEU A 378 17.24 -16.11 16.66
CA LEU A 378 18.17 -14.97 16.76
C LEU A 378 17.63 -13.68 16.10
N MET A 379 16.68 -13.78 15.18
CA MET A 379 16.10 -12.61 14.52
C MET A 379 15.28 -11.74 15.49
N SER A 380 14.57 -12.37 16.43
CA SER A 380 13.73 -11.72 17.42
C SER A 380 14.45 -10.63 18.25
N PRO A 381 15.58 -10.91 18.94
CA PRO A 381 16.32 -9.89 19.66
C PRO A 381 16.97 -8.84 18.74
N ILE A 382 17.28 -9.17 17.49
CA ILE A 382 17.86 -8.22 16.52
C ILE A 382 16.85 -7.17 16.09
N VAL A 383 15.63 -7.60 15.77
CA VAL A 383 14.53 -6.67 15.43
C VAL A 383 14.16 -5.82 16.65
N ALA A 384 14.12 -6.41 17.85
CA ALA A 384 13.90 -5.67 19.08
C ALA A 384 15.01 -4.64 19.36
N MET A 385 16.28 -4.96 19.09
CA MET A 385 17.38 -4.00 19.10
C MET A 385 17.16 -2.85 18.11
N GLY A 386 16.70 -3.14 16.89
CA GLY A 386 16.39 -2.12 15.88
C GLY A 386 15.41 -1.05 16.40
N MET A 387 14.37 -1.47 17.13
CA MET A 387 13.46 -0.54 17.81
C MET A 387 14.12 0.16 19.02
N GLY A 388 14.86 -0.59 19.85
CA GLY A 388 15.54 -0.07 21.04
C GLY A 388 16.54 1.04 20.74
N VAL A 389 17.25 0.96 19.61
CA VAL A 389 18.20 1.99 19.15
C VAL A 389 17.49 3.31 18.78
N LEU A 390 16.26 3.25 18.28
CA LEU A 390 15.51 4.45 17.89
C LEU A 390 14.99 5.23 19.11
N ARG A 391 14.61 4.57 20.20
CA ARG A 391 13.95 5.22 21.34
C ARG A 391 14.84 5.27 22.58
N ARG A 392 15.35 6.46 22.88
CA ARG A 392 16.22 6.74 24.04
C ARG A 392 15.57 6.42 25.40
N GLY A 393 14.24 6.46 25.51
CA GLY A 393 13.50 6.15 26.74
C GLY A 393 13.38 4.66 27.05
N GLU A 394 13.58 3.79 26.07
CA GLU A 394 13.38 2.34 26.19
C GLU A 394 14.71 1.58 26.33
N GLN A 395 15.60 2.10 27.17
CA GLN A 395 16.90 1.48 27.45
C GLN A 395 16.75 0.04 27.96
N VAL A 396 15.64 -0.28 28.61
CA VAL A 396 15.33 -1.64 29.06
C VAL A 396 15.17 -2.58 27.87
N LEU A 397 14.42 -2.19 26.83
CA LEU A 397 14.27 -3.01 25.62
C LEU A 397 15.62 -3.27 24.96
N LEU A 398 16.43 -2.21 24.78
CA LEU A 398 17.75 -2.33 24.17
C LEU A 398 18.68 -3.24 24.99
N LYS A 399 18.73 -3.06 26.31
CA LYS A 399 19.57 -3.87 27.21
C LYS A 399 19.17 -5.33 27.21
N GLU A 400 17.87 -5.64 27.35
CA GLU A 400 17.37 -7.01 27.32
C GLU A 400 17.65 -7.67 25.96
N SER A 401 17.40 -6.95 24.87
CA SER A 401 17.63 -7.48 23.51
C SER A 401 19.12 -7.75 23.24
N VAL A 402 20.00 -6.84 23.66
CA VAL A 402 21.46 -7.04 23.58
C VAL A 402 21.88 -8.23 24.43
N LYS A 403 21.36 -8.35 25.66
CA LYS A 403 21.65 -9.47 26.56
C LYS A 403 21.21 -10.80 25.92
N ALA A 404 19.98 -10.89 25.41
CA ALA A 404 19.48 -12.10 24.77
C ALA A 404 20.28 -12.48 23.53
N PHE A 405 20.67 -11.49 22.71
CA PHE A 405 21.54 -11.70 21.56
C PHE A 405 22.92 -12.22 21.97
N VAL A 406 23.59 -11.60 22.96
CA VAL A 406 24.91 -12.03 23.44
C VAL A 406 24.86 -13.45 24.01
N ILE A 407 23.81 -13.79 24.78
CA ILE A 407 23.58 -15.16 25.27
C ILE A 407 23.42 -16.13 24.09
N GLY A 408 22.60 -15.78 23.10
CA GLY A 408 22.39 -16.59 21.90
C GLY A 408 23.70 -16.82 21.13
N VAL A 409 24.50 -15.77 20.93
CA VAL A 409 25.81 -15.85 20.28
C VAL A 409 26.75 -16.75 21.07
N GLY A 410 26.80 -16.60 22.38
CA GLY A 410 27.59 -17.44 23.27
C GLY A 410 27.20 -18.91 23.18
N LEU A 411 25.89 -19.21 23.15
CA LEU A 411 25.38 -20.59 22.98
C LEU A 411 25.77 -21.18 21.64
N VAL A 412 25.62 -20.43 20.53
CA VAL A 412 25.98 -20.91 19.19
C VAL A 412 27.48 -21.23 19.12
N LEU A 413 28.32 -20.32 19.63
CA LEU A 413 29.77 -20.54 19.67
C LEU A 413 30.12 -21.74 20.55
N LEU A 414 29.59 -21.80 21.77
CA LEU A 414 29.87 -22.87 22.72
C LEU A 414 29.49 -24.24 22.14
N CYS A 415 28.27 -24.39 21.62
CA CYS A 415 27.82 -25.65 21.03
C CYS A 415 28.65 -26.03 19.80
N SER A 416 28.94 -25.08 18.91
CA SER A 416 29.74 -25.36 17.71
C SER A 416 31.19 -25.75 18.04
N ILE A 417 31.80 -25.09 19.04
CA ILE A 417 33.14 -25.44 19.55
C ILE A 417 33.13 -26.86 20.12
N LEU A 418 32.14 -27.20 20.95
CA LEU A 418 32.03 -28.52 21.56
C LEU A 418 31.87 -29.61 20.49
N VAL A 419 31.00 -29.41 19.50
CA VAL A 419 30.81 -30.37 18.41
C VAL A 419 32.07 -30.48 17.55
N ALA A 420 32.72 -29.36 17.21
CA ALA A 420 33.96 -29.37 16.44
C ALA A 420 35.13 -30.03 17.18
N TRP A 421 35.16 -29.93 18.51
CA TRP A 421 36.17 -30.60 19.34
C TRP A 421 35.91 -32.11 19.48
N LEU A 422 34.64 -32.51 19.61
CA LEU A 422 34.24 -33.92 19.68
C LEU A 422 34.33 -34.64 18.32
N THR A 423 34.22 -33.90 17.21
CA THR A 423 34.21 -34.45 15.87
C THR A 423 35.60 -34.36 15.25
N PRO A 424 36.30 -35.49 14.99
CA PRO A 424 37.66 -35.48 14.43
C PRO A 424 37.69 -35.22 12.92
N LEU A 425 36.82 -34.34 12.41
CA LEU A 425 36.77 -33.91 11.02
C LEU A 425 37.38 -32.51 10.93
N ARG A 426 38.55 -32.40 10.29
CA ARG A 426 39.28 -31.14 10.04
C ARG A 426 39.37 -30.87 8.54
N THR A 427 38.24 -30.87 7.88
CA THR A 427 38.15 -30.63 6.43
C THR A 427 37.25 -29.43 6.16
N VAL A 428 37.80 -28.45 5.43
CA VAL A 428 37.04 -27.30 4.94
C VAL A 428 36.32 -27.74 3.67
N ASN A 429 35.01 -27.95 3.76
CA ASN A 429 34.14 -28.31 2.62
C ASN A 429 33.51 -27.06 1.98
N ASP A 430 32.66 -27.27 0.98
CA ASP A 430 32.07 -26.18 0.20
C ASP A 430 31.13 -25.32 1.05
N GLN A 431 30.32 -25.93 1.93
CA GLN A 431 29.45 -25.16 2.83
C GLN A 431 30.22 -24.28 3.81
N ILE A 432 31.34 -24.76 4.37
CA ILE A 432 32.22 -23.96 5.24
C ILE A 432 32.93 -22.89 4.42
N THR A 433 33.51 -23.25 3.27
CA THR A 433 34.25 -22.32 2.38
C THR A 433 33.39 -21.14 1.94
N ALA A 434 32.11 -21.38 1.63
CA ALA A 434 31.17 -20.34 1.26
C ALA A 434 30.95 -19.27 2.35
N ARG A 435 31.34 -19.53 3.61
CA ARG A 435 31.24 -18.57 4.73
C ARG A 435 32.58 -17.90 5.06
N LEU A 436 33.66 -18.28 4.38
CA LEU A 436 35.00 -17.69 4.56
C LEU A 436 35.31 -16.55 3.59
N ASN A 437 34.45 -16.33 2.59
CA ASN A 437 34.63 -15.27 1.60
C ASN A 437 33.45 -14.29 1.67
N PRO A 438 33.36 -13.47 2.73
CA PRO A 438 32.25 -12.53 2.90
C PRO A 438 32.28 -11.41 1.85
N THR A 439 31.10 -11.05 1.34
CA THR A 439 30.94 -10.09 0.25
C THR A 439 29.86 -9.05 0.55
N LEU A 440 29.80 -7.99 -0.26
CA LEU A 440 28.71 -7.03 -0.21
C LEU A 440 27.34 -7.65 -0.57
N LEU A 441 27.31 -8.77 -1.29
CA LEU A 441 26.07 -9.48 -1.63
C LEU A 441 25.45 -10.11 -0.38
N ASP A 442 26.26 -10.71 0.49
CA ASP A 442 25.80 -11.28 1.76
C ASP A 442 25.19 -10.19 2.66
N MET A 443 25.84 -9.03 2.71
CA MET A 443 25.34 -7.87 3.44
C MET A 443 24.01 -7.37 2.85
N GLY A 444 23.85 -7.39 1.52
CA GLY A 444 22.59 -7.06 0.86
C GLY A 444 21.45 -7.97 1.30
N VAL A 445 21.69 -9.29 1.33
CA VAL A 445 20.72 -10.27 1.85
C VAL A 445 20.37 -9.96 3.31
N ALA A 446 21.36 -9.67 4.15
CA ALA A 446 21.13 -9.35 5.55
C ALA A 446 20.29 -8.06 5.74
N VAL A 447 20.54 -7.02 4.95
CA VAL A 447 19.73 -5.79 4.96
C VAL A 447 18.27 -6.09 4.60
N PHE A 448 18.01 -6.83 3.52
CA PHE A 448 16.64 -7.19 3.14
C PHE A 448 15.96 -8.09 4.18
N SER A 449 16.68 -9.04 4.80
CA SER A 449 16.18 -9.84 5.92
C SER A 449 15.80 -8.98 7.12
N GLY A 450 16.60 -7.94 7.45
CA GLY A 450 16.28 -7.00 8.52
C GLY A 450 15.03 -6.17 8.24
N ILE A 451 14.84 -5.72 6.99
CA ILE A 451 13.60 -5.03 6.55
C ILE A 451 12.41 -5.97 6.69
N ALA A 452 12.52 -7.20 6.16
CA ALA A 452 11.46 -8.19 6.20
C ALA A 452 11.06 -8.53 7.65
N GLY A 453 12.02 -8.76 8.52
CA GLY A 453 11.77 -9.06 9.94
C GLY A 453 11.06 -7.91 10.67
N ALA A 454 11.54 -6.67 10.51
CA ALA A 454 10.90 -5.51 11.13
C ALA A 454 9.48 -5.26 10.58
N TYR A 455 9.29 -5.39 9.28
CA TYR A 455 7.98 -5.22 8.64
C TYR A 455 6.98 -6.31 9.07
N ALA A 456 7.43 -7.57 9.17
CA ALA A 456 6.65 -8.69 9.66
C ALA A 456 6.12 -8.43 11.07
N HIS A 457 7.01 -8.08 11.99
CA HIS A 457 6.63 -7.79 13.37
C HIS A 457 5.69 -6.59 13.47
N ALA A 458 5.87 -5.58 12.62
CA ALA A 458 5.03 -4.39 12.60
C ALA A 458 3.62 -4.59 12.01
N ARG A 459 3.34 -5.73 11.36
CA ARG A 459 2.04 -6.00 10.71
C ARG A 459 1.57 -7.41 11.05
N ALA A 460 0.58 -7.51 11.94
CA ALA A 460 0.04 -8.79 12.43
C ALA A 460 -0.40 -9.76 11.32
N GLU A 461 -0.98 -9.24 10.23
CA GLU A 461 -1.40 -10.04 9.07
C GLU A 461 -0.20 -10.65 8.32
N VAL A 462 0.89 -9.90 8.22
CA VAL A 462 2.13 -10.33 7.56
C VAL A 462 2.91 -11.29 8.45
N ALA A 463 2.92 -11.07 9.77
CA ALA A 463 3.51 -11.99 10.74
C ALA A 463 2.92 -13.41 10.65
N ARG A 464 1.60 -13.53 10.44
CA ARG A 464 0.92 -14.83 10.30
C ARG A 464 1.29 -15.55 9.01
N SER A 465 1.47 -14.82 7.91
CA SER A 465 1.86 -15.37 6.61
C SER A 465 3.35 -15.74 6.55
N LEU A 466 4.20 -14.93 7.18
CA LEU A 466 5.64 -15.13 7.21
C LEU A 466 6.12 -16.23 8.17
N ALA A 467 5.27 -16.68 9.09
CA ALA A 467 5.57 -17.85 9.93
C ALA A 467 5.91 -19.11 9.09
N GLY A 468 5.46 -19.17 7.83
CA GLY A 468 5.83 -20.23 6.87
C GLY A 468 7.05 -19.94 5.99
N VAL A 469 7.55 -18.70 5.93
CA VAL A 469 8.69 -18.30 5.08
C VAL A 469 9.87 -17.92 5.96
N ALA A 470 10.75 -18.91 6.16
CA ALA A 470 12.06 -18.82 6.80
C ALA A 470 12.77 -17.45 6.68
N ILE A 471 12.67 -16.57 7.68
CA ILE A 471 13.32 -15.24 7.64
C ILE A 471 14.80 -15.28 8.11
N ALA A 472 15.23 -16.32 8.80
CA ALA A 472 16.51 -16.35 9.54
C ALA A 472 17.71 -16.88 8.73
N VAL A 473 17.90 -16.39 7.51
CA VAL A 473 18.81 -16.99 6.51
C VAL A 473 20.32 -16.70 6.74
N ALA A 474 20.74 -15.83 7.66
CA ALA A 474 22.10 -15.26 7.54
C ALA A 474 23.04 -15.28 8.75
N LEU A 475 22.66 -15.80 9.93
CA LEU A 475 23.48 -15.63 11.15
C LEU A 475 24.00 -16.92 11.78
N VAL A 476 23.15 -17.93 11.97
CA VAL A 476 23.57 -19.16 12.66
C VAL A 476 24.70 -19.88 11.95
N PRO A 477 24.67 -20.13 10.62
CA PRO A 477 25.77 -20.85 9.99
C PRO A 477 27.11 -20.09 9.99
N PRO A 478 27.20 -18.79 9.64
CA PRO A 478 28.46 -18.06 9.78
C PRO A 478 29.01 -18.09 11.21
N LEU A 479 28.13 -17.94 12.20
CA LEU A 479 28.56 -18.01 13.60
C LEU A 479 28.97 -19.44 14.02
N SER A 480 28.32 -20.45 13.48
CA SER A 480 28.68 -21.85 13.71
C SER A 480 30.03 -22.18 13.07
N VAL A 481 30.31 -21.70 11.86
CA VAL A 481 31.63 -21.81 11.21
C VAL A 481 32.70 -21.08 12.03
N ALA A 482 32.40 -19.90 12.57
CA ALA A 482 33.32 -19.21 13.47
C ALA A 482 33.62 -20.06 14.72
N GLY A 483 32.61 -20.71 15.32
CA GLY A 483 32.78 -21.65 16.41
C GLY A 483 33.60 -22.90 16.03
N ILE A 484 33.38 -23.45 14.83
CA ILE A 484 34.21 -24.54 14.28
C ILE A 484 35.67 -24.09 14.16
N GLY A 485 35.93 -22.88 13.66
CA GLY A 485 37.26 -22.30 13.56
C GLY A 485 37.96 -22.21 14.93
N ILE A 486 37.26 -21.76 15.97
CA ILE A 486 37.79 -21.78 17.35
C ILE A 486 38.09 -23.22 17.80
N GLY A 487 37.16 -24.16 17.57
CA GLY A 487 37.35 -25.57 17.95
C GLY A 487 38.53 -26.25 17.24
N TRP A 488 38.82 -25.84 15.99
CA TRP A 488 39.98 -26.31 15.22
C TRP A 488 41.28 -25.57 15.55
N TRP A 489 41.22 -24.48 16.31
CA TRP A 489 42.32 -23.53 16.48
C TRP A 489 42.75 -22.85 15.17
N ASP A 490 41.82 -22.70 14.22
CA ASP A 490 42.03 -22.02 12.95
C ASP A 490 41.50 -20.58 13.01
N TRP A 491 42.44 -19.64 13.18
CA TRP A 491 42.11 -18.22 13.27
C TRP A 491 41.59 -17.63 11.95
N HIS A 492 41.97 -18.20 10.81
CA HIS A 492 41.48 -17.75 9.51
C HIS A 492 39.99 -18.08 9.37
N VAL A 493 39.61 -19.32 9.68
CA VAL A 493 38.20 -19.77 9.66
C VAL A 493 37.35 -18.94 10.63
N PHE A 494 37.84 -18.73 11.86
CA PHE A 494 37.15 -17.91 12.86
C PHE A 494 36.94 -16.46 12.40
N SER A 495 38.02 -15.78 11.98
CA SER A 495 37.96 -14.35 11.66
C SER A 495 37.14 -14.06 10.39
N ALA A 496 37.23 -14.90 9.37
CA ALA A 496 36.50 -14.71 8.12
C ALA A 496 34.99 -14.95 8.30
N ALA A 497 34.58 -16.04 8.95
CA ALA A 497 33.17 -16.32 9.22
C ALA A 497 32.59 -15.39 10.30
N GLY A 498 33.41 -14.98 11.27
CA GLY A 498 33.07 -13.96 12.26
C GLY A 498 32.82 -12.59 11.62
N LEU A 499 33.61 -12.22 10.61
CA LEU A 499 33.38 -11.00 9.84
C LEU A 499 32.03 -11.05 9.13
N LEU A 500 31.72 -12.14 8.42
CA LEU A 500 30.41 -12.36 7.78
C LEU A 500 29.24 -12.23 8.77
N PHE A 501 29.40 -12.78 9.98
CA PHE A 501 28.41 -12.67 11.03
C PHE A 501 28.20 -11.22 11.49
N ILE A 502 29.28 -10.48 11.79
CA ILE A 502 29.23 -9.10 12.28
C ILE A 502 28.60 -8.18 11.22
N THR A 503 28.95 -8.37 9.95
CA THR A 503 28.43 -7.56 8.84
C THR A 503 26.93 -7.78 8.64
N ASN A 504 26.50 -9.03 8.66
CA ASN A 504 25.09 -9.38 8.55
C ASN A 504 24.29 -8.84 9.75
N PHE A 505 24.82 -8.97 10.96
CA PHE A 505 24.19 -8.43 12.17
C PHE A 505 24.03 -6.90 12.10
N ALA A 506 25.09 -6.16 11.77
CA ALA A 506 25.05 -4.71 11.67
C ALA A 506 24.05 -4.24 10.59
N GLY A 507 24.04 -4.91 9.43
CA GLY A 507 23.09 -4.66 8.35
C GLY A 507 21.64 -4.88 8.78
N MET A 508 21.34 -5.98 9.47
CA MET A 508 19.99 -6.27 9.97
C MET A 508 19.51 -5.25 11.00
N VAL A 509 20.34 -4.87 11.98
CA VAL A 509 19.95 -3.90 13.02
C VAL A 509 19.65 -2.54 12.39
N LEU A 510 20.51 -2.06 11.47
CA LEU A 510 20.28 -0.78 10.78
C LEU A 510 19.02 -0.84 9.92
N ALA A 511 18.82 -1.92 9.17
CA ALA A 511 17.66 -2.12 8.32
C ALA A 511 16.35 -2.17 9.12
N ALA A 512 16.34 -2.88 10.25
CA ALA A 512 15.20 -2.92 11.16
C ALA A 512 14.87 -1.54 11.73
N ALA A 513 15.89 -0.79 12.18
CA ALA A 513 15.72 0.58 12.65
C ALA A 513 15.19 1.50 11.54
N GLY A 514 15.73 1.43 10.33
CA GLY A 514 15.25 2.19 9.17
C GLY A 514 13.79 1.87 8.83
N THR A 515 13.40 0.60 8.96
CA THR A 515 12.02 0.14 8.69
C THR A 515 11.03 0.67 9.72
N PHE A 516 11.33 0.58 11.02
CA PHE A 516 10.46 1.16 12.06
C PHE A 516 10.33 2.67 11.95
N LEU A 517 11.39 3.35 11.53
CA LEU A 517 11.39 4.78 11.25
C LEU A 517 10.49 5.11 10.04
N ALA A 518 10.60 4.35 8.95
CA ALA A 518 9.76 4.52 7.77
C ALA A 518 8.27 4.19 8.02
N LEU A 519 7.98 3.25 8.93
CA LEU A 519 6.62 2.90 9.35
C LEU A 519 6.05 3.85 10.41
N GLY A 520 6.83 4.83 10.89
CA GLY A 520 6.35 5.86 11.80
C GLY A 520 6.25 5.44 13.28
N TYR A 521 6.97 4.40 13.70
CA TYR A 521 7.01 3.94 15.10
C TYR A 521 7.96 4.76 16.00
N SER A 522 8.81 5.63 15.43
CA SER A 522 9.67 6.55 16.17
C SER A 522 9.76 7.92 15.50
N PRO A 523 9.62 9.05 16.22
CA PRO A 523 9.88 10.38 15.66
C PRO A 523 11.38 10.61 15.42
N PHE A 524 11.73 11.09 14.23
CA PHE A 524 13.12 11.40 13.81
C PHE A 524 13.91 12.28 14.81
N THR A 525 13.22 13.11 15.59
CA THR A 525 13.81 14.07 16.53
C THR A 525 14.49 13.41 17.74
N TYR A 526 14.00 12.24 18.19
CA TYR A 526 14.52 11.55 19.38
C TYR A 526 15.61 10.50 19.08
N SER A 527 15.80 10.12 17.81
CA SER A 527 16.65 8.97 17.40
C SER A 527 18.06 9.35 16.91
N LYS A 528 18.46 10.62 16.91
CA LYS A 528 19.67 11.07 16.18
C LYS A 528 20.96 10.35 16.56
N ARG A 529 21.21 10.09 17.85
CA ARG A 529 22.48 9.46 18.31
C ARG A 529 22.52 7.96 18.06
N GLY A 530 21.44 7.24 18.36
CA GLY A 530 21.36 5.78 18.14
C GLY A 530 21.41 5.44 16.66
N LEU A 531 20.63 6.16 15.83
CA LEU A 531 20.66 5.99 14.39
C LEU A 531 22.03 6.34 13.78
N ALA A 532 22.65 7.44 14.22
CA ALA A 532 23.99 7.80 13.76
C ALA A 532 25.04 6.74 14.15
N ALA A 533 24.95 6.16 15.36
CA ALA A 533 25.83 5.07 15.78
C ALA A 533 25.63 3.82 14.88
N SER A 534 24.40 3.40 14.64
CA SER A 534 24.13 2.26 13.74
C SER A 534 24.60 2.51 12.30
N ILE A 535 24.42 3.73 11.78
CA ILE A 535 24.93 4.10 10.45
C ILE A 535 26.46 4.07 10.43
N ALA A 536 27.12 4.62 11.46
CA ALA A 536 28.58 4.61 11.56
C ALA A 536 29.13 3.18 11.65
N THR A 537 28.52 2.32 12.46
CA THR A 537 28.88 0.90 12.56
C THR A 537 28.67 0.20 11.22
N PHE A 538 27.54 0.43 10.54
CA PHE A 538 27.29 -0.16 9.23
C PHE A 538 28.31 0.28 8.17
N ILE A 539 28.66 1.56 8.11
CA ILE A 539 29.69 2.08 7.20
C ILE A 539 31.05 1.46 7.52
N ALA A 540 31.46 1.44 8.79
CA ALA A 540 32.73 0.86 9.21
C ALA A 540 32.85 -0.62 8.81
N VAL A 541 31.77 -1.37 9.00
CA VAL A 541 31.72 -2.80 8.70
C VAL A 541 31.61 -3.06 7.19
N THR A 542 30.91 -2.20 6.44
CA THR A 542 30.88 -2.24 4.97
C THR A 542 32.26 -2.03 4.37
N LEU A 543 33.02 -1.07 4.89
CA LEU A 543 34.40 -0.79 4.44
C LEU A 543 35.30 -2.02 4.60
N LEU A 544 35.08 -2.83 5.63
CA LEU A 544 35.84 -4.05 5.88
C LEU A 544 35.53 -5.18 4.87
N LEU A 545 34.37 -5.14 4.20
CA LEU A 545 33.98 -6.10 3.16
C LEU A 545 34.47 -5.73 1.75
N VAL A 546 34.81 -4.47 1.51
CA VAL A 546 35.22 -3.99 0.18
C VAL A 546 36.38 -4.84 -0.41
N PRO A 547 37.46 -5.17 0.33
CA PRO A 547 38.53 -5.98 -0.21
C PRO A 547 38.08 -7.39 -0.62
N GLY A 548 37.21 -8.02 0.18
CA GLY A 548 36.65 -9.35 -0.12
C GLY A 548 35.79 -9.33 -1.38
N PHE A 549 34.96 -8.30 -1.54
CA PHE A 549 34.15 -8.12 -2.75
C PHE A 549 35.01 -7.87 -4.01
N VAL A 550 36.03 -7.01 -3.92
CA VAL A 550 36.97 -6.78 -5.03
C VAL A 550 37.68 -8.07 -5.41
N ARG A 551 38.15 -8.86 -4.43
CA ARG A 551 38.77 -10.16 -4.67
C ARG A 551 37.82 -11.14 -5.36
N MET A 552 36.56 -11.22 -4.94
CA MET A 552 35.55 -12.07 -5.59
C MET A 552 35.31 -11.65 -7.05
N VAL A 553 35.21 -10.34 -7.31
CA VAL A 553 35.03 -9.80 -8.67
C VAL A 553 36.25 -10.13 -9.55
N ASP A 554 37.46 -9.99 -9.02
CA ASP A 554 38.70 -10.35 -9.71
C ASP A 554 38.78 -11.86 -10.00
N GLU A 555 38.46 -12.72 -9.02
CA GLU A 555 38.42 -14.17 -9.19
C GLU A 555 37.41 -14.56 -10.29
N HIS A 556 36.18 -14.05 -10.26
CA HIS A 556 35.18 -14.32 -11.30
C HIS A 556 35.57 -13.77 -12.68
N ARG A 557 36.26 -12.63 -12.73
CA ARG A 557 36.79 -12.07 -13.99
C ARG A 557 37.84 -13.00 -14.59
N ILE A 558 38.76 -13.51 -13.77
CA ILE A 558 39.80 -14.45 -14.20
C ILE A 558 39.18 -15.77 -14.65
N ILE A 559 38.24 -16.34 -13.88
CA ILE A 559 37.53 -17.56 -14.28
C ILE A 559 36.89 -17.37 -15.65
N ARG A 560 36.16 -16.26 -15.89
CA ARG A 560 35.54 -15.99 -17.20
C ARG A 560 36.54 -15.82 -18.36
N GLN A 561 37.80 -15.48 -18.08
CA GLN A 561 38.83 -15.37 -19.12
C GLN A 561 39.44 -16.72 -19.48
N ILE A 562 39.47 -17.67 -18.54
CA ILE A 562 40.13 -18.96 -18.68
C ILE A 562 39.14 -20.09 -18.99
N ASP A 563 37.91 -19.99 -18.49
CA ASP A 563 36.86 -20.97 -18.72
C ASP A 563 36.44 -20.93 -20.19
N GLY A 564 36.60 -22.05 -20.89
CA GLY A 564 36.45 -22.14 -22.34
C GLY A 564 37.69 -21.70 -23.13
N TYR A 565 38.85 -21.50 -22.50
CA TYR A 565 40.12 -21.28 -23.20
C TYR A 565 40.46 -22.48 -24.08
N LYS A 566 40.76 -22.21 -25.36
CA LYS A 566 41.07 -23.22 -26.38
C LYS A 566 42.47 -23.02 -26.92
N TRP A 567 43.26 -24.08 -26.89
CA TRP A 567 44.61 -24.08 -27.41
C TRP A 567 44.94 -25.45 -28.00
N GLU A 568 45.37 -25.50 -29.26
CA GLU A 568 45.78 -26.73 -29.98
C GLU A 568 44.85 -27.95 -29.82
N GLY A 569 43.53 -27.74 -29.84
CA GLY A 569 42.54 -28.82 -29.68
C GLY A 569 42.30 -29.28 -28.24
N VAL A 570 42.86 -28.54 -27.27
CA VAL A 570 42.61 -28.65 -25.83
C VAL A 570 41.66 -27.53 -25.40
N GLU A 571 40.65 -27.85 -24.59
CA GLU A 571 39.69 -26.90 -24.03
C GLU A 571 39.69 -27.00 -22.50
N LEU A 572 39.79 -25.86 -21.81
CA LEU A 572 39.66 -25.80 -20.35
C LEU A 572 38.20 -25.68 -19.94
N ARG A 573 37.77 -26.54 -19.02
CA ARG A 573 36.43 -26.53 -18.40
C ARG A 573 36.53 -26.70 -16.90
N ASP A 574 35.45 -26.36 -16.20
CA ASP A 574 35.32 -26.50 -14.74
C ASP A 574 36.46 -25.82 -13.96
N VAL A 575 36.87 -24.63 -14.43
CA VAL A 575 37.98 -23.88 -13.84
C VAL A 575 37.58 -23.40 -12.44
N ARG A 576 38.31 -23.85 -11.42
CA ARG A 576 38.21 -23.34 -10.05
C ARG A 576 39.49 -22.62 -9.66
N LEU A 577 39.33 -21.46 -9.05
CA LEU A 577 40.40 -20.66 -8.50
C LEU A 577 40.36 -20.74 -6.97
N ARG A 578 41.50 -21.01 -6.36
CA ARG A 578 41.71 -20.83 -4.91
C ARG A 578 42.78 -19.78 -4.70
N SER A 579 42.42 -18.73 -3.99
CA SER A 579 43.34 -17.65 -3.64
C SER A 579 44.50 -18.17 -2.78
N GLY A 580 45.71 -17.83 -3.21
CA GLY A 580 46.97 -18.19 -2.57
C GLY A 580 48.10 -17.36 -3.17
N ARG A 581 49.31 -17.53 -2.64
CA ARG A 581 50.55 -17.01 -3.25
C ARG A 581 51.52 -18.20 -3.34
N PRO A 582 51.65 -18.88 -4.49
CA PRO A 582 50.99 -18.62 -5.80
C PRO A 582 49.49 -18.96 -5.83
N VAL A 583 48.77 -18.46 -6.85
CA VAL A 583 47.33 -18.71 -7.04
C VAL A 583 47.12 -20.16 -7.45
N HIS A 584 46.22 -20.91 -6.81
CA HIS A 584 45.96 -22.30 -7.18
C HIS A 584 44.81 -22.35 -8.20
N VAL A 585 45.11 -22.84 -9.40
CA VAL A 585 44.17 -22.99 -10.51
C VAL A 585 43.94 -24.48 -10.71
N SER A 586 42.72 -24.95 -10.53
CA SER A 586 42.35 -26.33 -10.87
C SER A 586 41.38 -26.32 -12.06
N ALA A 587 41.66 -27.08 -13.11
CA ALA A 587 40.79 -27.13 -14.29
C ALA A 587 40.72 -28.54 -14.89
N THR A 588 39.61 -28.84 -15.55
CA THR A 588 39.45 -30.02 -16.40
C THR A 588 39.97 -29.69 -17.80
N VAL A 589 40.99 -30.42 -18.23
CA VAL A 589 41.62 -30.30 -19.53
C VAL A 589 40.96 -31.29 -20.49
N VAL A 590 40.12 -30.79 -21.39
CA VAL A 590 39.37 -31.59 -22.36
C VAL A 590 40.14 -31.67 -23.69
N ALA A 591 40.52 -32.86 -24.13
CA ALA A 591 41.29 -33.04 -25.37
C ALA A 591 40.85 -34.28 -26.16
N GLY A 592 41.19 -34.35 -27.45
CA GLY A 592 40.92 -35.50 -28.33
C GLY A 592 41.83 -36.72 -28.07
N GLY A 593 42.78 -36.62 -27.15
CA GLY A 593 43.76 -37.67 -26.82
C GLY A 593 44.46 -37.41 -25.47
N PRO A 594 45.41 -38.27 -25.07
CA PRO A 594 46.17 -38.10 -23.83
C PRO A 594 46.97 -36.80 -23.84
N VAL A 595 46.88 -36.02 -22.75
CA VAL A 595 47.60 -34.76 -22.59
C VAL A 595 49.00 -35.03 -22.01
N SER A 596 50.05 -34.51 -22.63
CA SER A 596 51.44 -34.68 -22.17
C SER A 596 51.80 -33.70 -21.03
N ALA A 597 52.83 -34.03 -20.25
CA ALA A 597 53.32 -33.14 -19.19
C ALA A 597 53.86 -31.81 -19.75
N GLU A 598 54.42 -31.84 -20.96
CA GLU A 598 54.90 -30.64 -21.66
C GLU A 598 53.74 -29.71 -22.03
N GLN A 599 52.62 -30.26 -22.53
CA GLN A 599 51.40 -29.50 -22.82
C GLN A 599 50.82 -28.84 -21.55
N ILE A 600 50.85 -29.54 -20.40
CA ILE A 600 50.38 -28.99 -19.12
C ILE A 600 51.25 -27.80 -18.67
N GLU A 601 52.58 -27.88 -18.83
CA GLU A 601 53.48 -26.76 -18.50
C GLU A 601 53.33 -25.58 -19.47
N THR A 602 53.08 -25.83 -20.76
CA THR A 602 52.75 -24.76 -21.72
C THR A 602 51.43 -24.06 -21.38
N ILE A 603 50.38 -24.84 -21.09
CA ILE A 603 49.08 -24.29 -20.64
C ILE A 603 49.28 -23.46 -19.37
N LYS A 604 50.06 -23.96 -18.41
CA LYS A 604 50.38 -23.21 -17.19
C LYS A 604 51.08 -21.88 -17.51
N ALA A 605 52.07 -21.85 -18.38
CA ALA A 605 52.77 -20.62 -18.76
C ALA A 605 51.83 -19.59 -19.44
N GLU A 606 50.95 -20.06 -20.34
CA GLU A 606 49.91 -19.23 -20.97
C GLU A 606 48.93 -18.67 -19.94
N LEU A 607 48.49 -19.50 -18.98
CA LEU A 607 47.63 -19.06 -17.89
C LEU A 607 48.33 -18.04 -16.98
N GLU A 608 49.63 -18.19 -16.72
CA GLU A 608 50.40 -17.19 -15.96
C GLU A 608 50.46 -15.84 -16.67
N ASP A 609 50.54 -15.82 -18.01
CA ASP A 609 50.51 -14.58 -18.81
C ASP A 609 49.12 -13.92 -18.79
N VAL A 610 48.06 -14.71 -18.93
CA VAL A 610 46.67 -14.23 -18.86
C VAL A 610 46.32 -13.71 -17.46
N ILE A 611 46.70 -14.43 -16.40
CA ILE A 611 46.41 -14.08 -15.00
C ILE A 611 47.37 -12.98 -14.49
N ARG A 612 48.53 -12.80 -15.13
CA ARG A 612 49.63 -11.91 -14.74
C ARG A 612 50.11 -12.15 -13.30
N ARG A 613 50.05 -13.40 -12.84
CA ARG A 613 50.48 -13.84 -11.50
C ARG A 613 51.01 -15.27 -11.58
N PRO A 614 51.96 -15.66 -10.73
CA PRO A 614 52.42 -17.04 -10.66
C PRO A 614 51.28 -17.96 -10.20
N ILE A 615 51.16 -19.13 -10.85
CA ILE A 615 50.11 -20.10 -10.53
C ILE A 615 50.68 -21.47 -10.16
N ARG A 616 49.94 -22.16 -9.30
CA ARG A 616 50.03 -23.61 -9.14
C ARG A 616 48.86 -24.21 -9.90
N PHE A 617 49.17 -24.91 -11.00
CA PHE A 617 48.16 -25.49 -11.88
C PHE A 617 47.94 -26.96 -11.55
N GLU A 618 46.69 -27.33 -11.30
CA GLU A 618 46.23 -28.70 -11.09
C GLU A 618 45.27 -29.07 -12.23
N ALA A 619 45.70 -29.99 -13.09
CA ALA A 619 44.93 -30.41 -14.26
C ALA A 619 44.31 -31.80 -14.05
N THR A 620 43.02 -31.92 -14.35
CA THR A 620 42.35 -33.22 -14.50
C THR A 620 42.10 -33.46 -15.99
N SER A 621 42.60 -34.54 -16.58
CA SER A 621 42.39 -34.81 -18.01
C SER A 621 41.04 -35.48 -18.27
N ALA A 622 40.29 -34.97 -19.24
CA ALA A 622 39.08 -35.59 -19.78
C ALA A 622 39.25 -35.77 -21.29
N ILE A 623 39.06 -36.99 -21.79
CA ILE A 623 39.21 -37.28 -23.22
C ILE A 623 37.81 -37.38 -23.84
N PHE A 624 37.53 -36.52 -24.83
CA PHE A 624 36.31 -36.62 -25.63
C PHE A 624 36.66 -37.26 -26.98
N ARG A 625 35.97 -38.35 -27.32
CA ARG A 625 36.17 -39.10 -28.57
C ARG A 625 34.99 -38.92 -29.50
#